data_AF-A0A6G7RXE0-F1
#
_entry.id   AF-A0A6G7RXE0-F1
#
_cell.length_a   1.000
_cell.length_b   1.000
_cell.length_c   1.000
_cell.angle_alpha   90.00
_cell.angle_beta   90.00
_cell.angle_gamma   90.00
#
_symmetry.space_group_name_H-M   'P 1'
#
loop_
_entity.id
_entity.type
_entity.pdbx_description
1 polymer ?
#
loop_
_entity_poly.entity_id
_entity_poly.type
_entity_poly.pdbx_seq_one_letter_code
_entity_poly.pdbx_strand_id
1 'polypeptide(L)'
;MSKTYIFQEYKNNEYQNFVSDDLIEVNINSFRYFEFDIQEISSFSNTYNKGLIPEFIINHLKELLNHYNLQDFEQEFISLLCSFQSTHLLYFETDLNESLTNDFVNAIKQKKQIIKALKLYQSDKKNITSIQFNPLKEKALKIDNWFLKNDIFNALIYYYGITEQDYDSILQDENNLDFKYSEEYIPYYVVNTVCQFLINRDLNQTNALKFIDFFLRIAQIKYTNDNNTDCIELYDNIEDNINLTNGDIKALRQKFIARKKDFLI
;
A
#
# COMPACT_ATOMS: atom_id res chain seq x y z
N MET A 1 25.72 12.00 8.68
CA MET A 1 25.21 13.34 8.33
C MET A 1 23.77 13.16 7.91
N SER A 2 22.83 13.79 8.59
CA SER A 2 21.43 13.79 8.20
C SER A 2 21.25 14.68 6.97
N LYS A 3 20.44 14.23 6.00
CA LYS A 3 20.15 14.97 4.78
C LYS A 3 18.85 15.77 4.94
N THR A 4 18.70 16.80 4.12
CA THR A 4 17.43 17.53 3.97
C THR A 4 16.75 17.03 2.71
N TYR A 5 15.49 16.62 2.83
CA TYR A 5 14.65 16.26 1.68
C TYR A 5 14.06 17.53 1.07
N ILE A 6 13.97 17.59 -0.26
CA ILE A 6 13.38 18.72 -0.98
C ILE A 6 12.10 18.21 -1.63
N PHE A 7 10.97 18.79 -1.25
CA PHE A 7 9.66 18.46 -1.80
C PHE A 7 9.56 18.93 -3.25
N GLN A 8 8.87 18.18 -4.10
CA GLN A 8 8.77 18.41 -5.54
C GLN A 8 7.31 18.64 -5.98
N GLU A 9 7.12 19.42 -7.04
CA GLU A 9 5.82 19.62 -7.68
C GLU A 9 5.67 18.69 -8.89
N TYR A 10 4.46 18.20 -9.12
CA TYR A 10 4.13 17.48 -10.36
C TYR A 10 3.56 18.47 -11.37
N LYS A 11 4.32 18.75 -12.42
CA LYS A 11 3.96 19.73 -13.45
C LYS A 11 4.56 19.36 -14.80
N ASN A 12 3.80 19.59 -15.87
CA ASN A 12 4.15 19.21 -17.24
C ASN A 12 4.48 17.72 -17.39
N ASN A 13 3.77 16.87 -16.63
CA ASN A 13 3.97 15.42 -16.56
C ASN A 13 5.32 14.94 -15.99
N GLU A 14 6.05 15.81 -15.30
CA GLU A 14 7.30 15.48 -14.65
C GLU A 14 7.29 16.01 -13.21
N TYR A 15 8.14 15.42 -12.37
CA TYR A 15 8.43 15.98 -11.06
C TYR A 15 9.59 16.95 -11.18
N GLN A 16 9.40 18.14 -10.63
CA GLN A 16 10.42 19.17 -10.63
C GLN A 16 10.48 19.87 -9.28
N ASN A 17 11.61 20.48 -8.99
CA ASN A 17 11.76 21.26 -7.76
C ASN A 17 10.81 22.46 -7.81
N PHE A 18 10.19 22.78 -6.67
CA PHE A 18 9.43 24.02 -6.53
C PHE A 18 10.33 25.23 -6.83
N VAL A 19 9.89 26.09 -7.74
CA VAL A 19 10.49 27.40 -7.98
C VAL A 19 9.74 28.41 -7.12
N SER A 20 9.91 28.32 -5.81
CA SER A 20 9.27 29.22 -4.83
C SER A 20 10.29 29.69 -3.80
N ASP A 21 10.23 30.97 -3.46
CA ASP A 21 11.02 31.57 -2.39
C ASP A 21 10.48 31.22 -0.98
N ASP A 22 9.30 30.59 -0.88
CA ASP A 22 8.58 30.32 0.37
C ASP A 22 8.70 28.85 0.84
N LEU A 23 9.89 28.26 0.65
CA LEU A 23 10.19 26.94 1.22
C LEU A 23 10.45 27.07 2.72
N ILE A 24 9.64 26.36 3.51
CA ILE A 24 9.82 26.28 4.96
C ILE A 24 10.49 24.97 5.36
N GLU A 25 11.34 25.06 6.38
CA GLU A 25 11.99 23.89 6.96
C GLU A 25 11.06 23.22 7.99
N VAL A 26 10.84 21.92 7.83
CA VAL A 26 10.04 21.11 8.75
C VAL A 26 10.87 19.95 9.30
N ASN A 27 10.52 19.49 10.49
CA ASN A 27 11.15 18.32 11.10
C ASN A 27 10.55 17.04 10.53
N ILE A 28 11.40 16.04 10.27
CA ILE A 28 11.00 14.70 9.88
C ILE A 28 11.23 13.77 11.06
N ASN A 29 10.16 13.10 11.50
CA ASN A 29 10.16 12.23 12.66
C ASN A 29 9.85 10.78 12.25
N SER A 30 10.25 9.84 13.10
CA SER A 30 9.80 8.45 13.00
C SER A 30 8.30 8.35 13.26
N PHE A 31 7.62 7.46 12.54
CA PHE A 31 6.20 7.17 12.77
C PHE A 31 5.97 6.47 14.12
N ARG A 32 4.92 6.86 14.83
CA ARG A 32 4.45 6.21 16.06
C ARG A 32 3.05 5.61 15.87
N TYR A 33 2.22 6.20 15.03
CA TYR A 33 0.84 5.74 14.79
C TYR A 33 0.66 5.04 13.44
N PHE A 34 1.56 5.27 12.48
CA PHE A 34 1.58 4.53 11.22
C PHE A 34 2.61 3.40 11.26
N GLU A 35 2.20 2.21 10.85
CA GLU A 35 3.08 1.09 10.58
C GLU A 35 3.10 0.85 9.06
N PHE A 36 4.30 0.91 8.47
CA PHE A 36 4.49 0.67 7.04
C PHE A 36 5.48 -0.48 6.83
N ASP A 37 5.07 -1.49 6.08
CA ASP A 37 5.96 -2.60 5.66
C ASP A 37 6.94 -2.17 4.55
N ILE A 38 6.74 -1.00 3.95
CA ILE A 38 7.64 -0.42 2.94
C ILE A 38 8.84 0.19 3.67
N GLN A 39 10.02 -0.41 3.49
CA GLN A 39 11.24 -0.02 4.20
C GLN A 39 11.66 1.42 3.89
N GLU A 40 11.51 1.87 2.65
CA GLU A 40 11.83 3.22 2.20
C GLU A 40 11.00 4.27 2.96
N ILE A 41 9.74 3.95 3.28
CA ILE A 41 8.86 4.82 4.07
C ILE A 41 9.24 4.74 5.54
N SER A 42 9.26 3.54 6.14
CA SER A 42 9.47 3.37 7.58
C SER A 42 10.85 3.84 8.05
N SER A 43 11.88 3.71 7.21
CA SER A 43 13.25 4.14 7.50
C SER A 43 13.60 5.53 6.98
N PHE A 44 12.66 6.27 6.39
CA PHE A 44 12.90 7.59 5.80
C PHE A 44 13.58 8.55 6.78
N SER A 45 13.12 8.59 8.02
CA SER A 45 13.67 9.43 9.10
C SER A 45 15.11 9.09 9.50
N ASN A 46 15.61 7.89 9.17
CA ASN A 46 17.01 7.54 9.37
C ASN A 46 17.94 8.24 8.36
N THR A 47 17.40 8.63 7.21
CA THR A 47 18.15 9.30 6.13
C THR A 47 17.95 10.81 6.19
N TYR A 48 16.70 11.25 6.36
CA TYR A 48 16.30 12.65 6.36
C TYR A 48 15.72 13.06 7.72
N ASN A 49 16.28 14.09 8.34
CA ASN A 49 15.72 14.65 9.58
C ASN A 49 14.98 15.97 9.37
N LYS A 50 15.09 16.53 8.16
CA LYS A 50 14.47 17.79 7.76
C LYS A 50 13.89 17.69 6.35
N GLY A 51 12.82 18.42 6.10
CA GLY A 51 12.23 18.62 4.78
C GLY A 51 12.15 20.11 4.45
N LEU A 52 12.35 20.47 3.19
CA LEU A 52 12.00 21.78 2.64
C LEU A 52 10.71 21.62 1.83
N ILE A 53 9.62 22.21 2.31
CA ILE A 53 8.29 22.10 1.75
C ILE A 53 7.73 23.50 1.53
N PRO A 54 7.05 23.80 0.41
CA PRO A 54 6.37 25.08 0.25
C PRO A 54 5.36 25.33 1.37
N GLU A 55 5.32 26.57 1.90
CA GLU A 55 4.41 26.93 2.99
C GLU A 55 2.95 26.62 2.65
N PHE A 56 2.54 26.86 1.39
CA PHE A 56 1.17 26.61 0.96
C PHE A 56 0.77 25.12 1.07
N ILE A 57 1.68 24.18 0.77
CA ILE A 57 1.44 22.73 0.91
C ILE A 57 1.20 22.37 2.38
N ILE A 58 2.00 22.95 3.28
CA ILE A 58 1.84 22.76 4.73
C ILE A 58 0.52 23.35 5.23
N ASN A 59 0.11 24.51 4.72
CA ASN A 59 -1.16 25.12 5.09
C ASN A 59 -2.34 24.26 4.66
N HIS A 60 -2.34 23.73 3.43
CA HIS A 60 -3.38 22.80 2.97
C HIS A 60 -3.42 21.53 3.81
N LEU A 61 -2.26 20.98 4.21
CA LEU A 61 -2.21 19.83 5.10
C LEU A 61 -2.84 20.14 6.46
N LYS A 62 -2.49 21.28 7.06
CA LYS A 62 -3.05 21.72 8.35
C LYS A 62 -4.56 21.93 8.27
N GLU A 63 -5.06 22.54 7.20
CA GLU A 63 -6.49 22.72 6.98
C GLU A 63 -7.21 21.39 6.82
N LEU A 64 -6.66 20.45 6.04
CA LEU A 64 -7.21 19.10 5.90
C LEU A 64 -7.28 18.38 7.25
N LEU A 65 -6.20 18.40 8.03
CA LEU A 65 -6.18 17.79 9.36
C LEU A 65 -7.15 18.46 10.32
N ASN A 66 -7.27 19.80 10.27
CA ASN A 66 -8.24 20.54 11.06
C ASN A 66 -9.68 20.14 10.74
N HIS A 67 -10.02 20.05 9.44
CA HIS A 67 -11.36 19.71 8.98
C HIS A 67 -11.84 18.34 9.52
N TYR A 68 -10.92 17.38 9.64
CA TYR A 68 -11.22 16.03 10.13
C TYR A 68 -10.86 15.78 11.61
N ASN A 69 -10.48 16.82 12.37
CA ASN A 69 -10.06 16.73 13.77
C ASN A 69 -8.84 15.80 14.01
N LEU A 70 -7.82 15.91 13.16
CA LEU A 70 -6.61 15.09 13.17
C LEU A 70 -5.33 15.90 13.46
N GLN A 71 -5.46 17.07 14.09
CA GLN A 71 -4.34 17.98 14.36
C GLN A 71 -3.23 17.34 15.18
N ASP A 72 -3.57 16.45 16.10
CA ASP A 72 -2.61 15.74 16.95
C ASP A 72 -1.60 14.89 16.16
N PHE A 73 -1.89 14.61 14.88
CA PHE A 73 -1.07 13.80 13.99
C PHE A 73 -0.27 14.62 12.97
N GLU A 74 -0.28 15.97 13.06
CA GLU A 74 0.33 16.86 12.07
C GLU A 74 1.78 16.47 11.73
N GLN A 75 2.62 16.24 12.74
CA GLN A 75 4.03 15.90 12.53
C GLN A 75 4.23 14.54 11.83
N GLU A 76 3.36 13.57 12.09
CA GLU A 76 3.41 12.29 11.38
C GLU A 76 2.91 12.42 9.95
N PHE A 77 1.88 13.21 9.70
CA PHE A 77 1.41 13.48 8.35
C PHE A 77 2.43 14.28 7.52
N ILE A 78 3.18 15.22 8.13
CA ILE A 78 4.30 15.89 7.47
C ILE A 78 5.40 14.89 7.10
N SER A 79 5.78 14.01 8.04
CA SER A 79 6.79 12.99 7.80
C SER A 79 6.34 12.01 6.70
N LEU A 80 5.05 11.64 6.73
CA LEU A 80 4.42 10.78 5.74
C LEU A 80 4.40 11.44 4.36
N LEU A 81 4.07 12.72 4.30
CA LEU A 81 4.05 13.50 3.06
C LEU A 81 5.40 13.41 2.35
N CYS A 82 6.51 13.67 3.06
CA CYS A 82 7.86 13.58 2.51
C CYS A 82 8.26 12.15 2.17
N SER A 83 8.04 11.19 3.07
CA SER A 83 8.47 9.80 2.84
C SER A 83 7.71 9.16 1.69
N PHE A 84 6.42 9.49 1.56
CA PHE A 84 5.57 8.97 0.50
C PHE A 84 5.99 9.52 -0.85
N GLN A 85 6.19 10.84 -0.97
CA GLN A 85 6.65 11.44 -2.22
C GLN A 85 8.04 10.92 -2.59
N SER A 86 9.00 10.91 -1.66
CA SER A 86 10.35 10.39 -1.92
C SER A 86 10.35 8.94 -2.39
N THR A 87 9.51 8.10 -1.77
CA THR A 87 9.41 6.69 -2.15
C THR A 87 8.72 6.58 -3.51
N HIS A 88 7.63 7.29 -3.74
CA HIS A 88 6.93 7.27 -5.02
C HIS A 88 7.85 7.68 -6.18
N LEU A 89 8.62 8.76 -6.02
CA LEU A 89 9.61 9.24 -7.00
C LEU A 89 10.66 8.19 -7.33
N LEU A 90 11.17 7.48 -6.33
CA LEU A 90 12.13 6.39 -6.52
C LEU A 90 11.61 5.32 -7.49
N TYR A 91 10.29 5.08 -7.50
CA TYR A 91 9.65 4.10 -8.39
C TYR A 91 9.02 4.74 -9.64
N PHE A 92 8.84 6.06 -9.68
CA PHE A 92 8.25 6.82 -10.79
C PHE A 92 9.30 7.31 -11.79
N GLU A 93 10.41 7.89 -11.32
CA GLU A 93 11.41 8.57 -12.16
C GLU A 93 12.40 7.62 -12.84
N THR A 94 12.40 6.34 -12.47
CA THR A 94 13.42 5.44 -12.97
C THR A 94 13.04 4.82 -14.31
N ASP A 95 13.84 5.14 -15.33
CA ASP A 95 14.17 4.27 -16.47
C ASP A 95 14.84 2.93 -16.03
N LEU A 96 14.57 2.41 -14.83
CA LEU A 96 14.88 1.04 -14.36
C LEU A 96 13.92 0.03 -15.00
N ASN A 97 13.63 0.29 -16.26
CA ASN A 97 12.67 -0.35 -17.15
C ASN A 97 12.98 -1.84 -17.26
N GLU A 98 11.91 -2.62 -17.18
CA GLU A 98 11.85 -4.08 -17.24
C GLU A 98 12.47 -4.89 -16.10
N SER A 99 13.72 -4.77 -15.68
CA SER A 99 14.30 -5.81 -14.78
C SER A 99 13.72 -5.81 -13.37
N LEU A 100 13.66 -4.66 -12.68
CA LEU A 100 13.07 -4.53 -11.35
C LEU A 100 11.56 -4.72 -11.38
N THR A 101 10.90 -4.20 -12.43
CA THR A 101 9.47 -4.46 -12.68
C THR A 101 9.22 -5.95 -12.92
N ASN A 102 10.10 -6.65 -13.65
CA ASN A 102 10.01 -8.07 -13.89
C ASN A 102 10.31 -8.86 -12.63
N ASP A 103 11.29 -8.48 -11.82
CA ASP A 103 11.60 -9.13 -10.54
C ASP A 103 10.44 -8.94 -9.56
N PHE A 104 9.83 -7.76 -9.52
CA PHE A 104 8.63 -7.48 -8.73
C PHE A 104 7.40 -8.25 -9.26
N VAL A 105 7.16 -8.24 -10.57
CA VAL A 105 6.09 -9.03 -11.21
C VAL A 105 6.33 -10.53 -11.04
N ASN A 106 7.58 -10.99 -11.06
CA ASN A 106 7.97 -12.37 -10.83
C ASN A 106 7.78 -12.75 -9.36
N ALA A 107 8.13 -11.87 -8.41
CA ALA A 107 7.85 -12.06 -6.99
C ALA A 107 6.34 -12.15 -6.74
N ILE A 108 5.54 -11.29 -7.39
CA ILE A 108 4.07 -11.36 -7.36
C ILE A 108 3.57 -12.67 -7.98
N LYS A 109 4.09 -13.09 -9.14
CA LYS A 109 3.72 -14.36 -9.80
C LYS A 109 4.07 -15.56 -8.93
N GLN A 110 5.26 -15.57 -8.33
CA GLN A 110 5.70 -16.61 -7.40
C GLN A 110 4.80 -16.64 -6.16
N LYS A 111 4.49 -15.48 -5.57
CA LYS A 111 3.55 -15.36 -4.45
C LYS A 111 2.14 -15.84 -4.82
N LYS A 112 1.63 -15.50 -6.00
CA LYS A 112 0.35 -16.02 -6.54
C LYS A 112 0.39 -17.54 -6.77
N GLN A 113 1.51 -18.09 -7.26
CA GLN A 113 1.70 -19.54 -7.41
C GLN A 113 1.72 -20.26 -6.06
N ILE A 114 2.42 -19.69 -5.08
CA ILE A 114 2.44 -20.16 -3.69
C ILE A 114 1.01 -20.16 -3.14
N ILE A 115 0.28 -19.03 -3.19
CA ILE A 115 -1.11 -18.94 -2.73
C ILE A 115 -2.00 -19.97 -3.43
N LYS A 116 -1.85 -20.17 -4.75
CA LYS A 116 -2.62 -21.17 -5.52
C LYS A 116 -2.33 -22.60 -5.04
N ALA A 117 -1.06 -22.94 -4.81
CA ALA A 117 -0.67 -24.25 -4.28
C ALA A 117 -1.23 -24.47 -2.85
N LEU A 118 -1.17 -23.43 -2.00
CA LEU A 118 -1.70 -23.47 -0.64
C LEU A 118 -3.23 -23.59 -0.62
N LYS A 119 -3.93 -22.96 -1.55
CA LYS A 119 -5.39 -23.10 -1.73
C LYS A 119 -5.81 -24.46 -2.23
N LEU A 120 -5.11 -25.01 -3.22
CA LEU A 120 -5.32 -26.38 -3.69
C LEU A 120 -5.20 -27.36 -2.52
N TYR A 121 -4.16 -27.18 -1.70
CA TYR A 121 -3.99 -27.94 -0.46
C TYR A 121 -5.16 -27.74 0.53
N GLN A 122 -5.67 -26.52 0.75
CA GLN A 122 -6.84 -26.28 1.62
C GLN A 122 -8.14 -26.90 1.08
N SER A 123 -8.39 -26.81 -0.22
CA SER A 123 -9.57 -27.43 -0.85
C SER A 123 -9.51 -28.95 -0.77
N ASP A 124 -8.33 -29.54 -0.94
CA ASP A 124 -8.13 -30.98 -0.81
C ASP A 124 -8.11 -31.45 0.66
N LYS A 125 -7.76 -30.57 1.61
CA LYS A 125 -7.90 -30.82 3.06
C LYS A 125 -9.33 -31.23 3.44
N LYS A 126 -10.36 -30.75 2.71
CA LYS A 126 -11.77 -31.13 2.93
C LYS A 126 -12.16 -32.47 2.28
N ASN A 127 -11.51 -32.87 1.18
CA ASN A 127 -11.94 -34.00 0.37
C ASN A 127 -11.13 -35.29 0.58
N ILE A 128 -9.88 -35.20 1.05
CA ILE A 128 -9.05 -36.37 1.29
C ILE A 128 -9.21 -36.82 2.76
N THR A 129 -10.11 -37.79 3.00
CA THR A 129 -10.50 -38.22 4.37
C THR A 129 -9.69 -39.42 4.87
N SER A 130 -9.24 -40.32 4.00
CA SER A 130 -8.39 -41.47 4.36
C SER A 130 -7.83 -42.16 3.11
N ILE A 131 -6.72 -42.88 3.26
CA ILE A 131 -6.26 -43.84 2.24
C ILE A 131 -6.65 -45.24 2.72
N GLN A 132 -7.33 -46.00 1.86
CA GLN A 132 -7.76 -47.37 2.14
C GLN A 132 -6.87 -48.35 1.36
N PHE A 133 -6.15 -49.18 2.11
CA PHE A 133 -5.37 -50.28 1.55
C PHE A 133 -6.16 -51.57 1.67
N ASN A 134 -6.33 -52.27 0.55
CA ASN A 134 -6.88 -53.62 0.51
C ASN A 134 -5.76 -54.61 0.17
N PRO A 135 -4.95 -55.05 1.15
CA PRO A 135 -4.04 -56.15 0.92
C PRO A 135 -4.84 -57.40 0.55
N LEU A 136 -4.37 -58.14 -0.46
CA LEU A 136 -5.06 -59.30 -1.00
C LEU A 136 -5.28 -60.34 0.11
N LYS A 137 -6.54 -60.45 0.56
CA LYS A 137 -7.14 -61.38 1.53
C LYS A 137 -7.32 -60.92 2.98
N GLU A 138 -7.16 -59.63 3.32
CA GLU A 138 -7.52 -59.10 4.65
C GLU A 138 -8.50 -57.92 4.61
N LYS A 139 -9.09 -57.59 5.78
CA LYS A 139 -9.98 -56.45 5.97
C LYS A 139 -9.24 -55.16 5.62
N ALA A 140 -9.93 -54.26 4.92
CA ALA A 140 -9.40 -52.97 4.52
C ALA A 140 -8.74 -52.22 5.68
N LEU A 141 -7.46 -51.86 5.52
CA LEU A 141 -6.76 -50.97 6.44
C LEU A 141 -7.01 -49.53 6.01
N LYS A 142 -7.63 -48.75 6.90
CA LYS A 142 -7.90 -47.33 6.69
C LYS A 142 -6.89 -46.53 7.49
N ILE A 143 -6.05 -45.76 6.81
CA ILE A 143 -5.13 -44.82 7.46
C ILE A 143 -5.77 -43.44 7.40
N ASP A 144 -5.93 -42.81 8.57
CA ASP A 144 -6.46 -41.45 8.66
C ASP A 144 -5.46 -40.45 8.07
N ASN A 145 -5.98 -39.56 7.23
CA ASN A 145 -5.17 -38.72 6.32
C ASN A 145 -4.44 -37.56 7.00
N TRP A 146 -4.43 -37.50 8.33
CA TRP A 146 -3.81 -36.39 9.07
C TRP A 146 -2.29 -36.34 8.84
N PHE A 147 -1.61 -37.50 8.83
CA PHE A 147 -0.17 -37.58 8.57
C PHE A 147 0.19 -37.11 7.16
N LEU A 148 -0.54 -37.57 6.13
CA LEU A 148 -0.30 -37.18 4.74
C LEU A 148 -0.52 -35.66 4.53
N LYS A 149 -1.55 -35.11 5.19
CA LYS A 149 -1.83 -33.67 5.17
C LYS A 149 -0.68 -32.90 5.79
N ASN A 150 -0.19 -33.33 6.94
CA ASN A 150 0.92 -32.65 7.62
C ASN A 150 2.21 -32.73 6.80
N ASP A 151 2.48 -33.88 6.17
CA ASP A 151 3.67 -34.07 5.33
C ASP A 151 3.63 -33.21 4.05
N ILE A 152 2.47 -33.09 3.38
CA ILE A 152 2.32 -32.19 2.22
C ILE A 152 2.47 -30.72 2.64
N PHE A 153 1.94 -30.34 3.80
CA PHE A 153 2.09 -28.99 4.34
C PHE A 153 3.55 -28.66 4.66
N ASN A 154 4.22 -29.56 5.38
CA ASN A 154 5.64 -29.45 5.71
C ASN A 154 6.52 -29.42 4.45
N ALA A 155 6.17 -30.21 3.43
CA ALA A 155 6.87 -30.19 2.15
C ALA A 155 6.69 -28.86 1.40
N LEU A 156 5.49 -28.26 1.42
CA LEU A 156 5.24 -26.94 0.83
C LEU A 156 6.01 -25.84 1.57
N ILE A 157 5.96 -25.83 2.90
CA ILE A 157 6.73 -24.93 3.78
C ILE A 157 8.23 -25.04 3.48
N TYR A 158 8.76 -26.27 3.46
CA TYR A 158 10.16 -26.55 3.19
C TYR A 158 10.58 -26.14 1.78
N TYR A 159 9.79 -26.47 0.76
CA TYR A 159 10.11 -26.19 -0.64
C TYR A 159 10.14 -24.69 -0.96
N TYR A 160 9.23 -23.92 -0.34
CA TYR A 160 9.15 -22.48 -0.54
C TYR A 160 9.92 -21.66 0.51
N GLY A 161 10.53 -22.30 1.50
CA GLY A 161 11.32 -21.63 2.54
C GLY A 161 10.52 -20.67 3.42
N ILE A 162 9.21 -20.92 3.56
CA ILE A 162 8.30 -20.11 4.37
C ILE A 162 8.04 -20.78 5.72
N THR A 163 7.72 -20.02 6.77
CA THR A 163 7.31 -20.57 8.07
C THR A 163 5.80 -20.77 8.14
N GLU A 164 5.32 -21.48 9.17
CA GLU A 164 3.88 -21.64 9.43
C GLU A 164 3.21 -20.29 9.80
N GLN A 165 3.94 -19.34 10.37
CA GLN A 165 3.43 -17.97 10.58
C GLN A 165 3.30 -17.19 9.27
N ASP A 166 4.23 -17.39 8.33
CA ASP A 166 4.16 -16.77 6.99
C ASP A 166 2.97 -17.32 6.16
N TYR A 167 2.53 -18.54 6.45
CA TYR A 167 1.39 -19.16 5.77
C TYR A 167 0.09 -18.36 5.97
N ASP A 168 -0.21 -17.99 7.22
CA ASP A 168 -1.44 -17.28 7.56
C ASP A 168 -1.42 -15.83 7.04
N SER A 169 -0.26 -15.18 7.00
CA SER A 169 -0.10 -13.83 6.44
C SER A 169 -0.19 -13.81 4.91
N ILE A 170 0.44 -14.77 4.22
CA ILE A 170 0.42 -14.89 2.75
C ILE A 170 -1.00 -15.09 2.21
N LEU A 171 -1.85 -15.83 2.93
CA LEU A 171 -3.25 -16.05 2.54
C LEU A 171 -4.11 -14.79 2.66
N GLN A 172 -3.82 -13.90 3.62
CA GLN A 172 -4.52 -12.63 3.79
C GLN A 172 -4.14 -11.60 2.71
N ASP A 173 -2.98 -11.76 2.09
CA ASP A 173 -2.41 -10.84 1.10
C ASP A 173 -2.91 -11.03 -0.35
N GLU A 174 -3.67 -12.09 -0.65
CA GLU A 174 -4.08 -12.43 -2.02
C GLU A 174 -4.91 -11.33 -2.70
N ASN A 175 -5.69 -10.59 -1.92
CA ASN A 175 -6.50 -9.47 -2.40
C ASN A 175 -5.66 -8.26 -2.85
N ASN A 176 -4.35 -8.27 -2.57
CA ASN A 176 -3.45 -7.14 -2.77
C ASN A 176 -2.49 -7.31 -3.97
N LEU A 177 -2.59 -8.36 -4.79
CA LEU A 177 -1.49 -8.74 -5.72
C LEU A 177 -1.72 -8.47 -7.22
N ASP A 178 -2.62 -7.56 -7.59
CA ASP A 178 -2.94 -7.25 -9.00
C ASP A 178 -2.45 -5.86 -9.45
N PHE A 179 -1.17 -5.57 -9.25
CA PHE A 179 -0.53 -4.36 -9.78
C PHE A 179 0.06 -4.64 -11.16
N LYS A 180 -0.32 -3.81 -12.14
CA LYS A 180 0.20 -3.90 -13.50
C LYS A 180 1.55 -3.17 -13.63
N TYR A 181 1.81 -2.20 -12.75
CA TYR A 181 3.02 -1.37 -12.73
C TYR A 181 3.46 -1.09 -11.27
N SER A 182 4.77 -0.98 -11.03
CA SER A 182 5.37 -0.70 -9.71
C SER A 182 4.95 0.66 -9.14
N GLU A 183 4.72 1.64 -10.01
CA GLU A 183 4.19 2.97 -9.67
C GLU A 183 2.81 2.93 -8.99
N GLU A 184 2.03 1.86 -9.18
CA GLU A 184 0.72 1.69 -8.53
C GLU A 184 0.83 1.11 -7.11
N TYR A 185 1.95 0.46 -6.79
CA TYR A 185 2.11 -0.29 -5.54
C TYR A 185 2.28 0.62 -4.33
N ILE A 186 3.17 1.62 -4.41
CA ILE A 186 3.44 2.53 -3.30
C ILE A 186 2.19 3.35 -2.94
N PRO A 187 1.49 4.00 -3.91
CA PRO A 187 0.24 4.68 -3.60
C PRO A 187 -0.81 3.75 -3.01
N TYR A 188 -0.93 2.52 -3.51
CA TYR A 188 -1.88 1.56 -2.94
C TYR A 188 -1.63 1.28 -1.47
N TYR A 189 -0.38 0.97 -1.10
CA TYR A 189 -0.05 0.59 0.26
C TYR A 189 -0.24 1.77 1.22
N VAL A 190 0.23 2.96 0.83
CA VAL A 190 0.06 4.18 1.64
C VAL A 190 -1.42 4.55 1.78
N VAL A 191 -2.18 4.54 0.68
CA VAL A 191 -3.62 4.84 0.71
C VAL A 191 -4.36 3.88 1.64
N ASN A 192 -4.09 2.58 1.57
CA ASN A 192 -4.75 1.61 2.44
C ASN A 192 -4.37 1.80 3.91
N THR A 193 -3.10 2.04 4.20
CA THR A 193 -2.62 2.26 5.57
C THR A 193 -3.27 3.51 6.17
N VAL A 194 -3.27 4.62 5.43
CA VAL A 194 -3.91 5.86 5.89
C VAL A 194 -5.42 5.69 5.98
N CYS A 195 -6.07 5.03 5.02
CA CYS A 195 -7.52 4.79 5.07
C CYS A 195 -7.92 3.96 6.31
N GLN A 196 -7.15 2.91 6.64
CA GLN A 196 -7.37 2.12 7.86
C GLN A 196 -7.15 2.95 9.12
N PHE A 197 -6.10 3.77 9.15
CA PHE A 197 -5.86 4.72 10.24
C PHE A 197 -7.06 5.66 10.45
N LEU A 198 -7.60 6.24 9.36
CA LEU A 198 -8.74 7.15 9.42
C LEU A 198 -10.03 6.45 9.90
N ILE A 199 -10.30 5.23 9.42
CA ILE A 199 -11.44 4.43 9.85
C ILE A 199 -11.35 4.07 11.35
N ASN A 200 -10.15 3.75 11.83
CA ASN A 200 -9.88 3.51 13.26
C ASN A 200 -10.05 4.78 14.13
N ARG A 201 -10.25 5.95 13.50
CA ARG A 201 -10.55 7.24 14.14
C ARG A 201 -11.99 7.69 13.87
N ASP A 202 -12.88 6.74 13.61
CA ASP A 202 -14.31 6.94 13.42
C ASP A 202 -14.70 7.77 12.18
N LEU A 203 -13.79 7.94 11.21
CA LEU A 203 -14.17 8.48 9.91
C LEU A 203 -14.92 7.42 9.11
N ASN A 204 -16.11 7.77 8.62
CA ASN A 204 -16.81 6.91 7.67
C ASN A 204 -16.02 6.78 6.36
N GLN A 205 -16.31 5.73 5.60
CA GLN A 205 -15.57 5.41 4.36
C GLN A 205 -15.56 6.57 3.34
N THR A 206 -16.67 7.29 3.19
CA THR A 206 -16.75 8.43 2.24
C THR A 206 -15.82 9.56 2.64
N ASN A 207 -15.77 9.89 3.94
CA ASN A 207 -14.91 10.93 4.49
C ASN A 207 -13.44 10.51 4.45
N ALA A 208 -13.14 9.24 4.75
CA ALA A 208 -11.80 8.70 4.58
C ALA A 208 -11.35 8.81 3.11
N LEU A 209 -12.21 8.47 2.15
CA LEU A 209 -11.91 8.60 0.72
C LEU A 209 -11.65 10.06 0.31
N LYS A 210 -12.47 11.01 0.77
CA LYS A 210 -12.29 12.44 0.54
C LYS A 210 -10.98 12.97 1.12
N PHE A 211 -10.63 12.53 2.33
CA PHE A 211 -9.35 12.84 2.94
C PHE A 211 -8.20 12.34 2.07
N ILE A 212 -8.23 11.06 1.68
CA ILE A 212 -7.15 10.46 0.89
C ILE A 212 -6.99 11.16 -0.45
N ASP A 213 -8.09 11.46 -1.14
CA ASP A 213 -8.08 12.18 -2.42
C ASP A 213 -7.34 13.52 -2.30
N PHE A 214 -7.70 14.33 -1.31
CA PHE A 214 -7.06 15.62 -1.09
C PHE A 214 -5.61 15.44 -0.61
N PHE A 215 -5.34 14.47 0.26
CA PHE A 215 -3.98 14.16 0.73
C PHE A 215 -3.05 13.76 -0.42
N LEU A 216 -3.52 12.97 -1.39
CA LEU A 216 -2.74 12.60 -2.58
C LEU A 216 -2.40 13.83 -3.43
N ARG A 217 -3.32 14.79 -3.56
CA ARG A 217 -3.04 16.05 -4.26
C ARG A 217 -2.04 16.93 -3.51
N ILE A 218 -2.15 17.02 -2.18
CA ILE A 218 -1.15 17.70 -1.34
C ILE A 218 0.22 17.02 -1.48
N ALA A 219 0.25 15.69 -1.56
CA ALA A 219 1.46 14.89 -1.80
C ALA A 219 2.04 15.05 -3.22
N GLN A 220 1.31 15.70 -4.12
CA GLN A 220 1.63 15.81 -5.54
C GLN A 220 1.76 14.43 -6.23
N ILE A 221 0.97 13.45 -5.80
CA ILE A 221 1.01 12.09 -6.35
C ILE A 221 -0.14 11.87 -7.31
N LYS A 222 0.19 11.65 -8.58
CA LYS A 222 -0.79 11.32 -9.61
C LYS A 222 -1.26 9.88 -9.45
N TYR A 223 -2.57 9.68 -9.30
CA TYR A 223 -3.16 8.34 -9.21
C TYR A 223 -4.26 8.08 -10.25
N THR A 224 -4.70 9.11 -10.96
CA THR A 224 -5.60 8.99 -12.11
C THR A 224 -4.77 8.91 -13.39
N ASN A 225 -5.15 8.00 -14.30
CA ASN A 225 -4.50 7.85 -15.60
C ASN A 225 -5.03 8.88 -16.61
N ASP A 226 -5.46 10.05 -16.13
CA ASP A 226 -5.95 11.07 -17.04
C ASP A 226 -4.72 11.72 -17.70
N ASN A 227 -4.53 11.40 -18.98
CA ASN A 227 -3.40 11.85 -19.77
C ASN A 227 -3.46 13.37 -20.07
N ASN A 228 -4.53 14.04 -19.63
CA ASN A 228 -4.80 15.45 -19.88
C ASN A 228 -4.55 16.37 -18.68
N THR A 229 -4.14 15.85 -17.52
CA THR A 229 -3.78 16.69 -16.36
C THR A 229 -2.28 16.92 -16.32
N ASP A 230 -1.87 18.08 -16.85
CA ASP A 230 -0.49 18.55 -16.87
C ASP A 230 0.02 18.94 -15.47
N CYS A 231 -0.87 19.18 -14.50
CA CYS A 231 -0.51 19.52 -13.13
C CYS A 231 -1.55 19.01 -12.13
N ILE A 232 -1.17 18.93 -10.86
CA ILE A 232 -2.07 18.63 -9.75
C ILE A 232 -2.51 19.94 -9.10
N GLU A 233 -3.79 20.28 -9.24
CA GLU A 233 -4.35 21.53 -8.72
C GLU A 233 -4.76 21.42 -7.24
N LEU A 234 -4.40 22.47 -6.49
CA LEU A 234 -4.82 22.72 -5.11
C LEU A 234 -5.51 24.09 -5.09
N TYR A 235 -6.77 24.12 -4.70
CA TYR A 235 -7.57 25.35 -4.66
C TYR A 235 -7.44 26.02 -3.30
N ASP A 236 -7.56 27.34 -3.22
CA ASP A 236 -7.44 28.06 -1.94
C ASP A 236 -8.51 27.65 -0.91
N ASN A 237 -9.68 27.20 -1.37
CA ASN A 237 -10.78 26.80 -0.51
C ASN A 237 -10.77 25.28 -0.26
N ILE A 238 -10.65 24.89 1.01
CA ILE A 238 -10.69 23.48 1.43
C ILE A 238 -11.95 22.74 0.98
N GLU A 239 -13.12 23.37 1.01
CA GLU A 239 -14.37 22.71 0.60
C GLU A 239 -14.39 22.42 -0.90
N ASP A 240 -13.79 23.31 -1.71
CA ASP A 240 -13.67 23.08 -3.14
C ASP A 240 -12.74 21.89 -3.39
N ASN A 241 -11.64 21.80 -2.64
CA ASN A 241 -10.78 20.60 -2.67
C ASN A 241 -11.52 19.34 -2.24
N ILE A 242 -12.19 19.33 -1.08
CA ILE A 242 -12.84 18.13 -0.53
C ILE A 242 -14.03 17.67 -1.39
N ASN A 243 -14.72 18.59 -2.07
CA ASN A 243 -15.95 18.30 -2.81
C ASN A 243 -15.77 18.21 -4.33
N LEU A 244 -14.53 18.29 -4.85
CA LEU A 244 -14.17 17.97 -6.24
C LEU A 244 -14.34 16.47 -6.54
N THR A 245 -15.54 15.92 -6.33
CA THR A 245 -15.69 14.48 -6.22
C THR A 245 -17.05 14.00 -6.69
N ASN A 246 -17.13 13.62 -7.95
CA ASN A 246 -17.94 12.46 -8.35
C ASN A 246 -17.22 11.54 -9.37
N GLY A 247 -16.08 11.97 -9.95
CA GLY A 247 -15.20 11.15 -10.78
C GLY A 247 -14.10 10.43 -9.99
N ASP A 248 -13.36 11.18 -9.16
CA ASP A 248 -12.08 10.70 -8.62
C ASP A 248 -12.21 9.77 -7.42
N ILE A 249 -13.18 9.98 -6.51
CA ILE A 249 -13.45 9.03 -5.41
C ILE A 249 -13.80 7.65 -5.94
N LYS A 250 -14.57 7.56 -7.03
CA LYS A 250 -14.96 6.28 -7.62
C LYS A 250 -13.73 5.57 -8.21
N ALA A 251 -12.87 6.32 -8.90
CA ALA A 251 -11.60 5.80 -9.43
C ALA A 251 -10.66 5.36 -8.29
N LEU A 252 -10.51 6.18 -7.25
CA LEU A 252 -9.70 5.90 -6.06
C LEU A 252 -10.20 4.65 -5.33
N ARG A 253 -11.52 4.54 -5.12
CA ARG A 253 -12.14 3.35 -4.54
C ARG A 253 -11.86 2.12 -5.39
N GLN A 254 -12.02 2.19 -6.72
CA GLN A 254 -11.76 1.05 -7.61
C GLN A 254 -10.27 0.66 -7.66
N LYS A 255 -9.37 1.65 -7.68
CA LYS A 255 -7.93 1.44 -7.83
C LYS A 255 -7.28 0.94 -6.55
N PHE A 256 -7.69 1.45 -5.39
CA PHE A 256 -6.97 1.21 -4.14
C PHE A 256 -7.75 0.44 -3.07
N ILE A 257 -9.09 0.53 -3.02
CA ILE A 257 -9.88 0.03 -1.87
C ILE A 257 -10.75 -1.18 -2.22
N ALA A 258 -11.35 -1.24 -3.42
CA ALA A 258 -12.24 -2.32 -3.85
C ALA A 258 -11.51 -3.65 -4.14
N ARG A 259 -10.17 -3.68 -4.06
CA ARG A 259 -9.37 -4.88 -4.27
C ARG A 259 -9.43 -5.86 -3.09
N LYS A 260 -9.79 -5.39 -1.88
CA LYS A 260 -10.15 -6.26 -0.74
C LYS A 260 -11.63 -6.59 -0.77
N LYS A 261 -11.98 -7.87 -0.97
CA LYS A 261 -13.34 -8.38 -0.72
C LYS A 261 -13.79 -8.18 0.74
N ASP A 262 -12.86 -7.90 1.64
CA ASP A 262 -13.09 -7.81 3.09
C ASP A 262 -13.49 -6.40 3.59
N PHE A 263 -13.61 -5.39 2.70
CA PHE A 263 -14.19 -4.09 3.07
C PHE A 263 -15.72 -4.10 3.14
N LEU A 264 -16.35 -5.27 2.94
CA LEU A 264 -17.80 -5.48 3.01
C LEU A 264 -18.12 -6.55 4.04
N ILE A 265 -17.88 -6.26 5.32
CA ILE A 265 -18.62 -6.84 6.43
C ILE A 265 -19.02 -5.70 7.36
#